data_AF-A0A3N4IYK4-F1
#
_entry.id   AF-A0A3N4IYK4-F1
#
_cell.length_a   1.000
_cell.length_b   1.000
_cell.length_c   1.000
_cell.angle_alpha   90.00
_cell.angle_beta   90.00
_cell.angle_gamma   90.00
#
_symmetry.space_group_name_H-M   'P 1'
#
loop_
_entity.id
_entity.type
_entity.pdbx_description
1 polymer ?
#
loop_
_entity_poly.entity_id
_entity_poly.type
_entity_poly.pdbx_seq_one_letter_code
_entity_poly.pdbx_strand_id
1 'polypeptide(L)'
;QSMVFLADHDKFPSQPKGLREVLKEHGLWQNGLRLDCKDKQCSINACCAQRLLDVQPDFRSQKGRLQEEIECRGHLVLFYPKFHCKLNWMEYYWGWAKHFT
;
A
#
# COMPACT_ATOMS: atom_id res chain seq x y z
N GLN A 1 3.11 -12.72 -0.46
CA GLN A 1 3.56 -13.14 0.88
C GLN A 1 2.41 -13.01 1.88
N SER A 2 2.33 -13.87 2.91
CA SER A 2 1.35 -13.67 4.00
C SER A 2 1.84 -12.59 4.97
N MET A 3 0.99 -11.58 5.22
CA MET A 3 1.24 -10.49 6.18
C MET A 3 0.80 -10.84 7.61
N VAL A 4 0.31 -12.06 7.83
CA VAL A 4 -0.15 -12.57 9.12
C VAL A 4 0.60 -13.86 9.42
N PHE A 5 0.98 -14.07 10.68
CA PHE A 5 1.54 -15.33 11.13
C PHE A 5 0.50 -16.46 11.01
N LEU A 6 0.98 -17.67 10.77
CA LEU A 6 0.12 -18.85 10.73
C LEU A 6 -0.50 -19.12 12.10
N ALA A 7 -1.63 -19.84 12.13
CA ALA A 7 -2.35 -20.14 13.36
C ALA A 7 -1.57 -21.06 14.32
N ASP A 8 -0.62 -21.82 13.79
CA ASP A 8 0.30 -22.70 14.52
C ASP A 8 1.59 -21.98 14.97
N HIS A 9 1.69 -20.67 14.77
CA HIS A 9 2.88 -19.92 15.13
C HIS A 9 3.03 -19.83 16.66
N ASP A 10 4.15 -20.35 17.17
CA ASP A 10 4.49 -20.50 18.59
C ASP A 10 4.14 -19.28 19.48
N LYS A 11 4.55 -18.07 19.06
CA LYS A 11 4.41 -16.86 19.90
C LYS A 11 3.29 -15.88 19.51
N PHE A 12 2.93 -15.80 18.23
CA PHE A 12 2.06 -14.75 17.68
C PHE A 12 1.04 -15.33 16.69
N PRO A 13 0.28 -16.36 17.07
CA PRO A 13 -0.63 -17.03 16.15
C PRO A 13 -1.68 -16.06 15.59
N SER A 14 -1.86 -16.06 14.27
CA SER A 14 -2.81 -15.19 13.55
C SER A 14 -2.64 -13.68 13.77
N GLN A 15 -1.50 -13.23 14.29
CA GLN A 15 -1.20 -11.81 14.46
C GLN A 15 -0.55 -11.22 13.20
N PRO A 16 -0.75 -9.93 12.91
CA PRO A 16 -0.08 -9.26 11.80
C PRO A 16 1.43 -9.22 12.01
N LYS A 17 2.17 -9.49 10.95
CA LYS A 17 3.63 -9.39 10.94
C LYS A 17 4.06 -7.92 10.97
N GLY A 18 4.99 -7.59 11.85
CA GLY A 18 5.65 -6.31 11.84
C GLY A 18 6.60 -6.18 10.65
N LEU A 19 6.92 -4.93 10.28
CA LEU A 19 7.83 -4.60 9.18
C LEU A 19 9.19 -5.32 9.28
N ARG A 20 9.71 -5.49 10.50
CA ARG A 20 10.97 -6.20 10.76
C ARG A 20 10.91 -7.66 10.32
N GLU A 21 9.84 -8.38 10.65
CA GLU A 21 9.70 -9.79 10.32
C GLU A 21 9.49 -9.98 8.82
N VAL A 22 8.68 -9.11 8.20
CA VAL A 22 8.51 -9.08 6.74
C VAL A 22 9.85 -8.90 6.02
N LEU A 23 10.68 -7.96 6.47
CA LEU A 23 12.02 -7.73 5.90
C LEU A 23 13.01 -8.85 6.17
N LYS A 24 12.92 -9.55 7.32
CA LYS A 24 13.73 -10.74 7.60
C LYS A 24 13.37 -11.88 6.66
N GLU A 25 12.09 -12.10 6.40
CA GLU A 25 11.61 -13.12 5.45
C GLU A 25 12.13 -12.86 4.03
N HIS A 26 12.33 -11.58 3.67
CA HIS A 26 12.96 -11.19 2.41
C HIS A 26 14.50 -11.25 2.42
N GLY A 27 15.13 -11.53 3.58
CA GLY A 27 16.59 -11.49 3.72
C GLY A 27 17.20 -10.09 3.68
N LEU A 28 16.38 -9.05 3.90
CA LEU A 28 16.75 -7.64 3.75
C LEU A 28 16.96 -6.91 5.07
N TRP A 29 16.64 -7.55 6.20
CA TRP A 29 16.79 -6.92 7.51
C TRP A 29 18.27 -6.75 7.89
N GLN A 30 18.67 -5.50 8.15
CA GLN A 30 20.00 -5.13 8.65
C GLN A 30 19.89 -4.43 10.00
N ASN A 31 20.87 -4.67 10.88
CA ASN A 31 20.95 -3.96 12.17
C ASN A 31 21.23 -2.48 11.92
N GLY A 32 20.47 -1.60 12.59
CA GLY A 32 20.63 -0.14 12.46
C GLY A 32 19.71 0.52 11.43
N LEU A 33 18.84 -0.23 10.74
CA LEU A 33 17.80 0.36 9.91
C LEU A 33 16.85 1.23 10.75
N ARG A 34 16.61 2.46 10.30
CA ARG A 34 15.56 3.33 10.85
C ARG A 34 14.21 2.86 10.34
N LEU A 35 13.13 3.12 11.09
CA LEU A 35 11.78 2.80 10.62
C LEU A 35 11.44 3.61 9.35
N ASP A 36 11.58 4.92 9.47
CA ASP A 36 11.34 5.90 8.42
C ASP A 36 12.35 7.05 8.54
N CYS A 37 12.57 7.77 7.44
CA CYS A 37 13.43 8.94 7.39
C CYS A 37 12.69 10.07 6.69
N LYS A 38 12.77 11.28 7.25
CA LYS A 38 12.10 12.45 6.68
C LYS A 38 12.69 12.89 5.34
N ASP A 39 13.91 12.45 5.02
CA ASP A 39 14.64 12.83 3.82
C ASP A 39 14.25 12.00 2.60
N LYS A 40 13.83 12.69 1.53
CA LYS A 40 13.45 12.05 0.26
C LYS A 40 14.62 11.37 -0.48
N GLN A 41 15.87 11.71 -0.13
CA GLN A 41 17.11 11.21 -0.73
C GLN A 41 17.80 10.11 0.10
N CYS A 42 17.07 9.44 0.99
CA CYS A 42 17.58 8.28 1.70
C CYS A 42 18.05 7.17 0.73
N SER A 43 19.22 6.59 1.00
CA SER A 43 19.71 5.41 0.29
C SER A 43 18.75 4.24 0.47
N ILE A 44 18.21 3.73 -0.65
CA ILE A 44 17.22 2.64 -0.68
C ILE A 44 17.72 1.41 0.07
N ASN A 45 19.02 1.11 -0.01
CA ASN A 45 19.60 -0.15 0.45
C ASN A 45 20.05 -0.16 1.91
N ALA A 46 20.01 0.97 2.63
CA ALA A 46 20.71 1.07 3.92
C ALA A 46 20.11 2.01 4.96
N CYS A 47 19.06 2.79 4.64
CA CYS A 47 18.71 3.92 5.50
C CYS A 47 17.32 3.81 6.20
N CYS A 48 16.21 3.46 5.52
CA CYS A 48 14.95 3.19 6.21
C CYS A 48 14.23 1.93 5.72
N ALA A 49 13.71 1.19 6.69
CA ALA A 49 13.03 -0.08 6.52
C ALA A 49 11.73 0.07 5.70
N GLN A 50 10.95 1.14 5.93
CA GLN A 50 9.72 1.38 5.18
C GLN A 50 9.98 1.57 3.68
N ARG A 51 11.02 2.34 3.33
CA ARG A 51 11.39 2.58 1.93
C ARG A 51 12.00 1.35 1.26
N LEU A 52 12.80 0.58 2.01
CA LEU A 52 13.33 -0.68 1.52
C LEU A 52 12.21 -1.67 1.15
N LEU A 53 11.15 -1.70 1.96
CA LEU A 53 9.96 -2.52 1.69
C LEU A 53 9.13 -1.98 0.51
N ASP A 54 8.92 -0.66 0.43
CA ASP A 54 8.15 -0.01 -0.64
C ASP A 54 8.76 -0.20 -2.05
N VAL A 55 10.08 -0.42 -2.13
CA VAL A 55 10.77 -0.71 -3.40
C VAL A 55 10.65 -2.18 -3.80
N GLN A 56 10.27 -3.09 -2.90
CA GLN A 56 10.17 -4.51 -3.22
C GLN A 56 9.12 -4.76 -4.31
N PRO A 57 9.41 -5.67 -5.26
CA PRO A 57 8.59 -5.86 -6.44
C PRO A 57 7.17 -6.37 -6.12
N ASP A 58 7.04 -7.23 -5.12
CA ASP A 58 5.74 -7.73 -4.65
C ASP A 58 4.89 -6.60 -4.06
N PHE A 59 5.47 -5.73 -3.23
CA PHE A 59 4.79 -4.54 -2.68
C PHE A 59 4.40 -3.53 -3.77
N ARG A 60 5.28 -3.28 -4.75
CA ARG A 60 4.97 -2.39 -5.89
C ARG A 60 3.89 -2.94 -6.81
N SER A 61 3.83 -4.26 -6.96
CA SER A 61 2.85 -4.93 -7.82
C SER A 61 1.51 -5.16 -7.13
N GLN A 62 1.45 -5.04 -5.80
CA GLN A 62 0.26 -5.33 -5.02
C GLN A 62 -0.86 -4.34 -5.36
N LYS A 63 -1.98 -4.88 -5.84
CA LYS A 63 -3.20 -4.09 -6.05
C LYS A 63 -3.90 -3.85 -4.72
N GLY A 64 -4.61 -2.73 -4.62
CA GLY A 64 -5.46 -2.48 -3.46
C GLY A 64 -6.62 -3.49 -3.42
N ARG A 65 -7.00 -3.95 -2.22
CA ARG A 65 -8.10 -4.92 -2.05
C ARG A 65 -9.39 -4.52 -2.77
N LEU A 66 -9.73 -3.23 -2.77
CA LEU A 66 -10.90 -2.72 -3.47
C LEU A 66 -10.77 -2.86 -4.99
N GLN A 67 -9.57 -2.61 -5.54
CA GLN A 67 -9.30 -2.80 -6.96
C GLN A 67 -9.46 -4.26 -7.34
N GLU A 68 -8.91 -5.17 -6.55
CA GLU A 68 -9.01 -6.61 -6.78
C GLU A 68 -10.47 -7.09 -6.79
N GLU A 69 -11.28 -6.66 -5.82
CA GLU A 69 -12.70 -7.04 -5.72
C GLU A 69 -13.52 -6.53 -6.92
N ILE A 70 -13.27 -5.29 -7.36
CA ILE A 70 -14.00 -4.68 -8.48
C ILE A 70 -13.59 -5.36 -9.80
N GLU A 71 -12.29 -5.57 -10.02
CA GLU A 71 -11.78 -6.24 -11.22
C GLU A 71 -12.22 -7.72 -11.27
N CYS A 72 -12.30 -8.41 -10.14
CA CYS A 72 -12.80 -9.79 -10.05
C CYS A 72 -14.25 -9.93 -10.52
N ARG A 73 -15.06 -8.87 -10.36
CA ARG A 73 -16.44 -8.78 -10.87
C ARG A 73 -16.53 -8.34 -12.34
N GLY A 74 -15.39 -8.17 -13.01
CA GLY A 74 -15.33 -7.75 -14.42
C GLY A 74 -15.49 -6.25 -14.66
N HIS A 75 -15.37 -5.42 -13.62
CA HIS A 75 -15.47 -3.97 -13.73
C HIS A 75 -14.09 -3.32 -13.85
N LEU A 76 -14.04 -2.15 -14.48
CA LEU A 76 -12.83 -1.33 -14.59
C LEU A 76 -12.72 -0.36 -13.41
N VAL A 77 -11.50 -0.15 -12.92
CA VAL A 77 -11.20 0.80 -11.85
C VAL A 77 -10.38 1.95 -12.41
N LEU A 78 -10.90 3.17 -12.27
CA LEU A 78 -10.23 4.40 -12.68
C LEU A 78 -9.88 5.22 -11.45
N PHE A 79 -8.58 5.37 -11.17
CA PHE A 79 -8.08 6.20 -10.09
C PHE A 79 -7.80 7.62 -10.57
N TYR A 80 -8.41 8.60 -9.93
CA TYR A 80 -8.14 10.02 -10.19
C TYR A 80 -7.03 10.56 -9.28
N PRO A 81 -6.25 11.56 -9.74
CA PRO A 81 -5.29 12.25 -8.89
C PRO A 81 -5.98 12.88 -7.66
N LYS A 82 -5.36 12.73 -6.50
CA LYS A 82 -5.85 13.32 -5.24
C LYS A 82 -5.96 14.84 -5.36
N PHE A 83 -7.07 15.41 -4.90
CA PHE A 83 -7.35 16.87 -4.95
C PHE A 83 -7.55 17.45 -6.37
N HIS A 84 -7.92 16.61 -7.34
CA HIS A 84 -8.32 17.05 -8.68
C HIS A 84 -9.79 16.69 -8.99
N CYS A 85 -10.73 17.14 -8.15
CA CYS A 85 -12.17 16.89 -8.32
C CYS A 85 -12.73 17.30 -9.69
N LYS A 86 -12.18 18.35 -10.32
CA LYS A 86 -12.50 18.78 -11.69
C LYS A 86 -12.32 17.70 -12.77
N LEU A 87 -11.54 16.65 -12.51
CA LEU A 87 -11.35 15.54 -13.44
C LEU A 87 -12.40 14.44 -13.27
N ASN A 88 -13.12 14.42 -12.15
CA ASN A 88 -14.19 13.47 -11.90
C ASN A 88 -15.48 13.97 -12.56
N TRP A 89 -15.93 13.28 -13.61
CA TRP A 89 -17.14 13.65 -14.36
C TRP A 89 -18.41 13.67 -13.48
N MET A 90 -18.44 12.90 -12.39
CA MET A 90 -19.58 12.88 -11.46
C MET A 90 -19.77 14.23 -10.74
N GLU A 91 -18.67 14.95 -10.44
CA GLU A 91 -18.74 16.27 -9.82
C GLU A 91 -19.40 17.30 -10.74
N TYR A 92 -19.12 17.22 -12.04
CA TYR A 92 -19.77 18.06 -13.05
C TYR A 92 -21.28 17.79 -13.09
N TYR A 93 -21.66 16.50 -13.13
CA TYR A 93 -23.07 16.11 -13.16
C TYR A 93 -23.83 16.59 -11.91
N TRP A 94 -23.26 16.43 -10.72
CA TRP A 94 -23.86 16.92 -9.48
C TRP A 94 -23.96 18.44 -9.43
N GLY A 95 -22.95 19.16 -9.91
CA GLY A 95 -23.00 20.63 -10.00
C GLY A 95 -24.14 21.10 -10.90
N TRP A 96 -24.32 20.43 -12.05
CA TRP A 96 -25.43 20.72 -12.96
C TRP A 96 -26.78 20.39 -12.33
N ALA A 97 -26.95 19.22 -11.72
CA ALA A 97 -28.19 18.82 -11.08
C ALA A 97 -28.64 19.79 -9.98
N LYS A 98 -27.70 20.27 -9.15
CA LYS A 98 -27.96 21.26 -8.09
C LYS A 98 -28.38 22.63 -8.62
N HIS A 99 -28.09 22.95 -9.88
CA HIS A 99 -28.54 24.22 -10.45
C HIS A 99 -30.06 24.25 -10.67
N PHE A 100 -30.70 23.08 -10.80
CA PHE A 100 -32.13 22.94 -11.10
C PHE A 100 -32.96 22.43 -9.91
N THR A 101 -32.35 22.31 -8.72
CA THR A 101 -33.00 21.93 -7.45
C THR A 101 -32.74 22.99 -6.40
#